data_AF-A0A3L7S465-F1
#
_entry.id   AF-A0A3L7S465-F1
#
_cell.length_a   1.000
_cell.length_b   1.000
_cell.length_c   1.000
_cell.angle_alpha   90.00
_cell.angle_beta   90.00
_cell.angle_gamma   90.00
#
_symmetry.space_group_name_H-M   'P 1'
#
loop_
_entity.id
_entity.type
_entity.pdbx_description
1 polymer ?
#
loop_
_entity_poly.entity_id
_entity_poly.type
_entity_poly.pdbx_seq_one_letter_code
_entity_poly.pdbx_strand_id
1 'polypeptide(L)'
;MSVPASHRVVWSLLALLAGCRGRVPATLEQIEADQLALPAVYLTTDGRELIVPANRGDVIVAPGARELAFRAYTCTNPDCPNRERGSAGRPFLFTWPDPLWKVDEQGQLQFDVVPDRAAETVRRGGLPEPTCPGCLERRAKEGESAETRQRYRNWVVYYELPESAARRKELDAEHRNQLQKQGRRR
;
A
#
# COMPACT_ATOMS: atom_id res chain seq x y z
N MET A 1 -24.07 29.04 37.89
CA MET A 1 -22.81 28.96 38.65
C MET A 1 -21.84 28.19 37.80
N SER A 2 -20.88 28.92 37.25
CA SER A 2 -19.97 28.49 36.19
C SER A 2 -18.68 27.95 36.78
N VAL A 3 -18.23 26.80 36.31
CA VAL A 3 -16.87 26.30 36.56
C VAL A 3 -16.23 26.02 35.19
N PRO A 4 -15.28 26.84 34.72
CA PRO A 4 -14.44 26.49 33.59
C PRO A 4 -13.13 25.89 34.12
N ALA A 5 -12.73 24.74 33.58
CA ALA A 5 -11.38 24.21 33.80
C ALA A 5 -10.87 23.62 32.50
N SER A 6 -10.28 24.51 31.73
CA SER A 6 -9.36 24.31 30.62
C SER A 6 -8.28 23.28 31.00
N HIS A 7 -8.33 22.07 30.44
CA HIS A 7 -7.18 21.17 30.51
C HIS A 7 -6.41 21.19 29.19
N ARG A 8 -5.25 21.81 29.33
CA ARG A 8 -4.22 22.05 28.32
C ARG A 8 -3.76 20.74 27.71
N VAL A 9 -3.64 20.79 26.39
CA VAL A 9 -2.72 20.04 25.54
C VAL A 9 -1.41 19.74 26.27
N VAL A 10 -1.09 18.46 26.42
CA VAL A 10 0.29 17.99 26.64
C VAL A 10 0.57 16.92 25.59
N TRP A 11 1.12 17.38 24.46
CA TRP A 11 1.86 16.53 23.54
C TRP A 11 3.12 16.09 24.28
N SER A 12 3.11 14.90 24.86
CA SER A 12 4.35 14.26 25.30
C SER A 12 5.11 13.75 24.07
N LEU A 13 5.90 14.66 23.49
CA LEU A 13 7.11 14.35 22.76
C LEU A 13 8.01 13.50 23.69
N LEU A 14 8.00 12.17 23.50
CA LEU A 14 9.06 11.30 23.99
C LEU A 14 10.10 11.16 22.88
N ALA A 15 10.91 12.21 22.74
CA ALA A 15 12.13 12.16 21.96
C ALA A 15 13.32 11.79 22.88
N LEU A 16 14.09 10.81 22.42
CA LEU A 16 15.53 10.64 22.65
C LEU A 16 15.98 10.48 24.11
N LEU A 17 16.26 9.23 24.51
CA LEU A 17 17.41 8.85 25.34
C LEU A 17 17.44 7.32 25.53
N ALA A 18 18.14 6.59 24.64
CA ALA A 18 18.69 5.26 24.95
C ALA A 18 19.79 4.86 23.95
N GLY A 19 21.02 5.27 24.26
CA GLY A 19 22.25 4.47 24.13
C GLY A 19 22.62 3.82 22.81
N CYS A 20 23.86 4.08 22.37
CA CYS A 20 24.69 3.15 21.60
C CYS A 20 25.00 1.86 22.39
N ARG A 21 23.97 1.15 22.87
CA ARG A 21 24.09 -0.27 23.21
C ARG A 21 24.12 -1.00 21.89
N GLY A 22 25.20 -1.73 21.63
CA GLY A 22 25.40 -2.51 20.40
C GLY A 22 24.11 -3.21 20.00
N ARG A 23 23.42 -2.63 19.01
CA ARG A 23 22.36 -3.36 18.32
C ARG A 23 23.06 -4.56 17.74
N VAL A 24 22.68 -5.74 18.22
CA VAL A 24 23.06 -6.99 17.55
C VAL A 24 22.76 -6.77 16.07
N PRO A 25 23.76 -6.95 15.17
CA PRO A 25 23.52 -6.75 13.75
C PRO A 25 22.29 -7.57 13.35
N ALA A 26 21.34 -6.93 12.69
CA ALA A 26 20.14 -7.61 12.24
C ALA A 26 20.53 -8.81 11.36
N THR A 27 19.84 -9.93 11.56
CA THR A 27 19.98 -11.09 10.67
C THR A 27 19.36 -10.77 9.30
N LEU A 28 19.70 -11.54 8.26
CA LEU A 28 19.07 -11.38 6.95
C LEU A 28 17.54 -11.52 7.04
N GLU A 29 17.07 -12.55 7.77
CA GLU A 29 15.64 -12.78 8.02
C GLU A 29 14.95 -11.58 8.71
N GLN A 30 15.61 -10.93 9.67
CA GLN A 30 15.07 -9.74 10.33
C GLN A 30 14.97 -8.56 9.35
N ILE A 31 15.98 -8.36 8.51
CA ILE A 31 15.98 -7.29 7.51
C ILE A 31 14.86 -7.51 6.48
N GLU A 32 14.69 -8.75 6.01
CA GLU A 32 13.61 -9.12 5.09
C GLU A 32 12.23 -8.96 5.74
N ALA A 33 12.07 -9.38 6.99
CA ALA A 33 10.83 -9.17 7.75
C ALA A 33 10.50 -7.68 7.90
N ASP A 34 11.50 -6.84 8.20
CA ASP A 34 11.35 -5.39 8.29
C ASP A 34 10.97 -4.77 6.93
N GLN A 35 11.57 -5.22 5.82
CA GLN A 35 11.23 -4.77 4.47
C GLN A 35 9.79 -5.09 4.08
N LEU A 36 9.28 -6.24 4.51
CA LEU A 36 7.90 -6.65 4.31
C LEU A 36 6.94 -5.91 5.24
N ALA A 37 7.37 -5.56 6.45
CA ALA A 37 6.55 -4.88 7.44
C ALA A 37 6.52 -3.35 7.29
N LEU A 38 7.21 -2.77 6.30
CA LEU A 38 7.19 -1.32 6.07
C LEU A 38 5.76 -0.78 5.95
N PRO A 39 5.45 0.39 6.53
CA PRO A 39 4.12 0.98 6.43
C PRO A 39 3.69 1.18 4.98
N ALA A 40 2.43 0.86 4.69
CA ALA A 40 1.78 1.09 3.41
C ALA A 40 0.43 1.78 3.61
N VAL A 41 -0.02 2.50 2.57
CA VAL A 41 -1.33 3.15 2.54
C VAL A 41 -2.36 2.18 1.98
N TYR A 42 -3.49 2.10 2.64
CA TYR A 42 -4.70 1.43 2.19
C TYR A 42 -5.83 2.46 2.13
N LEU A 43 -6.72 2.33 1.16
CA LEU A 43 -7.93 3.15 1.09
C LEU A 43 -9.16 2.26 1.19
N THR A 44 -10.13 2.70 1.97
CA THR A 44 -11.49 2.17 1.98
C THR A 44 -12.26 2.68 0.76
N THR A 45 -13.43 2.10 0.49
CA THR A 45 -14.24 2.48 -0.69
C THR A 45 -14.70 3.94 -0.68
N ASP A 46 -14.87 4.53 0.51
CA ASP A 46 -15.21 5.95 0.69
C ASP A 46 -13.98 6.90 0.62
N GLY A 47 -12.78 6.36 0.41
CA GLY A 47 -11.55 7.12 0.25
C GLY A 47 -10.81 7.45 1.56
N ARG A 48 -11.25 6.92 2.71
CA ARG A 48 -10.51 7.06 3.96
C ARG A 48 -9.20 6.27 3.91
N GLU A 49 -8.13 6.90 4.39
CA GLU A 49 -6.80 6.31 4.38
C GLU A 49 -6.48 5.59 5.69
N LEU A 50 -5.82 4.45 5.57
CA LEU A 50 -5.28 3.67 6.68
C LEU A 50 -3.79 3.43 6.41
N ILE A 51 -2.95 3.60 7.44
CA ILE A 51 -1.53 3.28 7.39
C ILE A 51 -1.30 2.04 8.25
N VAL A 52 -0.93 0.93 7.62
CA VAL A 52 -0.66 -0.35 8.29
C VAL A 52 0.56 -1.03 7.66
N PRO A 53 1.18 -2.02 8.33
CA PRO A 53 2.29 -2.80 7.74
C PRO A 53 1.90 -3.47 6.41
N ALA A 54 2.77 -3.39 5.40
CA ALA A 54 2.51 -3.93 4.06
C ALA A 54 2.42 -5.47 4.02
N ASN A 55 2.96 -6.17 5.02
CA ASN A 55 2.89 -7.64 5.14
C ASN A 55 1.48 -8.17 5.46
N ARG A 56 0.47 -7.30 5.52
CA ARG A 56 -0.94 -7.67 5.68
C ARG A 56 -1.62 -8.10 4.37
N GLY A 57 -0.90 -8.03 3.25
CA GLY A 57 -1.44 -8.34 1.91
C GLY A 57 -2.03 -7.11 1.23
N ASP A 58 -2.62 -7.28 0.05
CA ASP A 58 -3.15 -6.16 -0.75
C ASP A 58 -4.57 -5.74 -0.37
N VAL A 59 -5.24 -6.52 0.49
CA VAL A 59 -6.58 -6.26 1.01
C VAL A 59 -6.60 -6.55 2.51
N ILE A 60 -7.24 -5.68 3.28
CA ILE A 60 -7.43 -5.85 4.72
C ILE A 60 -8.88 -5.54 5.11
N VAL A 61 -9.29 -6.00 6.30
CA VAL A 61 -10.46 -5.45 6.97
C VAL A 61 -10.04 -4.22 7.76
N ALA A 62 -10.69 -3.09 7.54
CA ALA A 62 -10.39 -1.84 8.22
C ALA A 62 -10.59 -1.99 9.74
N PRO A 63 -9.61 -1.58 10.59
CA PRO A 63 -9.75 -1.75 12.04
C PRO A 63 -10.99 -1.06 12.60
N GLY A 64 -11.78 -1.79 13.38
CA GLY A 64 -13.01 -1.29 14.00
C GLY A 64 -14.18 -1.09 13.04
N ALA A 65 -14.03 -1.47 11.75
CA ALA A 65 -15.09 -1.42 10.75
C ALA A 65 -15.23 -2.79 10.08
N ARG A 66 -16.45 -3.11 9.60
CA ARG A 66 -16.70 -4.32 8.80
C ARG A 66 -16.62 -4.02 7.31
N GLU A 67 -15.58 -3.28 6.93
CA GLU A 67 -15.35 -2.85 5.56
C GLU A 67 -13.95 -3.21 5.09
N LEU A 68 -13.78 -3.34 3.77
CA LEU A 68 -12.50 -3.61 3.15
C LEU A 68 -11.73 -2.31 2.94
N ALA A 69 -10.41 -2.40 3.11
CA ALA A 69 -9.48 -1.43 2.58
C ALA A 69 -8.48 -2.14 1.65
N PHE A 70 -8.21 -1.52 0.51
CA PHE A 70 -7.32 -2.04 -0.52
C PHE A 70 -6.06 -1.20 -0.55
N ARG A 71 -4.93 -1.84 -0.84
CA ARG A 71 -3.65 -1.15 -0.93
C ARG A 71 -3.71 -0.05 -1.99
N ALA A 72 -3.21 1.12 -1.64
CA ALA A 72 -3.27 2.29 -2.49
C ALA A 72 -2.29 2.17 -3.66
N TYR A 73 -2.77 2.51 -4.85
CA TYR A 73 -1.98 2.67 -6.05
C TYR A 73 -1.76 4.14 -6.37
N THR A 74 -0.70 4.40 -7.12
CA THR A 74 -0.44 5.67 -7.82
C THR A 74 -0.12 5.39 -9.28
N CYS A 75 -0.32 6.39 -10.13
CA CYS A 75 0.00 6.32 -11.55
C CYS A 75 1.28 7.11 -11.86
N THR A 76 2.26 6.46 -12.48
CA THR A 76 3.52 7.04 -12.93
C THR A 76 3.52 7.44 -14.40
N ASN A 77 2.36 7.37 -15.08
CA ASN A 77 2.22 7.89 -16.44
C ASN A 77 2.52 9.41 -16.42
N PRO A 78 3.52 9.90 -17.17
CA PRO A 78 3.86 11.33 -17.20
C PRO A 78 2.67 12.21 -17.63
N ASP A 79 1.78 11.67 -18.46
CA ASP A 79 0.59 12.33 -18.99
C ASP A 79 -0.71 11.94 -18.25
N CYS A 80 -0.58 11.41 -17.02
CA CYS A 80 -1.71 10.99 -16.22
C CYS A 80 -2.71 12.14 -16.01
N PRO A 81 -4.00 11.97 -16.37
CA PRO A 81 -5.00 13.04 -16.24
C PRO A 81 -5.29 13.42 -14.78
N ASN A 82 -5.05 12.47 -13.86
CA ASN A 82 -5.25 12.67 -12.43
C ASN A 82 -3.99 13.15 -11.71
N ARG A 83 -2.88 13.46 -12.42
CA ARG A 83 -1.61 13.85 -11.79
C ARG A 83 -1.77 14.99 -10.77
N GLU A 84 -2.56 16.00 -11.13
CA GLU A 84 -2.82 17.20 -10.30
C GLU A 84 -3.97 17.01 -9.29
N ARG A 85 -4.65 15.86 -9.28
CA ARG A 85 -5.72 15.55 -8.30
C ARG A 85 -5.17 15.03 -6.97
N GLY A 86 -3.85 15.00 -6.83
CA GLY A 86 -3.18 14.69 -5.58
C GLY A 86 -3.48 15.72 -4.49
N SER A 87 -3.24 15.35 -3.24
CA SER A 87 -3.45 16.22 -2.08
C SER A 87 -2.29 16.14 -1.10
N ALA A 88 -2.06 17.22 -0.34
CA ALA A 88 -1.02 17.29 0.68
C ALA A 88 0.40 16.93 0.17
N GLY A 89 0.73 17.34 -1.06
CA GLY A 89 2.04 17.06 -1.67
C GLY A 89 2.24 15.61 -2.14
N ARG A 90 1.18 14.81 -2.20
CA ARG A 90 1.20 13.42 -2.66
C ARG A 90 0.51 13.29 -4.02
N PRO A 91 0.84 12.27 -4.83
CA PRO A 91 0.11 11.99 -6.06
C PRO A 91 -1.34 11.60 -5.79
N PHE A 92 -2.16 11.61 -6.83
CA PHE A 92 -3.50 11.03 -6.76
C PHE A 92 -3.41 9.53 -6.43
N LEU A 93 -4.06 9.13 -5.34
CA LEU A 93 -4.14 7.75 -4.89
C LEU A 93 -5.49 7.14 -5.29
N PHE A 94 -5.49 5.86 -5.61
CA PHE A 94 -6.70 5.11 -5.93
C PHE A 94 -6.57 3.66 -5.51
N THR A 95 -7.71 2.98 -5.37
CA THR A 95 -7.76 1.54 -5.12
C THR A 95 -8.17 0.78 -6.37
N TRP A 96 -7.87 -0.51 -6.34
CA TRP A 96 -8.37 -1.46 -7.30
C TRP A 96 -9.12 -2.59 -6.57
N PRO A 97 -10.41 -2.40 -6.25
CA PRO A 97 -11.15 -3.37 -5.48
C PRO A 97 -11.39 -4.63 -6.30
N ASP A 98 -10.83 -5.75 -5.86
CA ASP A 98 -11.14 -7.06 -6.42
C ASP A 98 -12.48 -7.54 -5.81
N PRO A 99 -13.53 -7.70 -6.62
CA PRO A 99 -14.88 -8.01 -6.15
C PRO A 99 -15.01 -9.42 -5.55
N LEU A 100 -13.98 -10.27 -5.66
CA LEU A 100 -13.95 -11.57 -5.02
C LEU A 100 -13.65 -11.48 -3.51
N TRP A 101 -13.12 -10.35 -3.02
CA TRP A 101 -12.95 -10.13 -1.60
C TRP A 101 -14.25 -9.66 -0.95
N LYS A 102 -14.55 -10.24 0.21
CA LYS A 102 -15.68 -9.84 1.06
C LYS A 102 -15.31 -9.93 2.54
N VAL A 103 -16.08 -9.24 3.38
CA VAL A 103 -16.02 -9.39 4.83
C VAL A 103 -17.23 -10.22 5.27
N ASP A 104 -17.01 -11.27 6.05
CA ASP A 104 -18.10 -12.09 6.57
C ASP A 104 -18.83 -11.46 7.78
N GLU A 105 -19.75 -12.22 8.36
CA GLU A 105 -20.52 -11.83 9.54
C GLU A 105 -19.65 -11.58 10.78
N GLN A 106 -18.51 -12.27 10.85
CA GLN A 106 -17.53 -12.23 11.92
C GLN A 106 -16.46 -11.16 11.71
N GLY A 107 -16.55 -10.37 10.63
CA GLY A 107 -15.56 -9.34 10.33
C GLY A 107 -14.24 -9.90 9.78
N GLN A 108 -14.23 -11.13 9.29
CA GLN A 108 -13.04 -11.76 8.71
C GLN A 108 -13.03 -11.60 7.19
N LEU A 109 -11.82 -11.51 6.64
CA LEU A 109 -11.59 -11.45 5.20
C LEU A 109 -11.87 -12.82 4.58
N GLN A 110 -12.75 -12.86 3.59
CA GLN A 110 -13.08 -14.05 2.82
C GLN A 110 -12.80 -13.81 1.33
N PHE A 111 -12.33 -14.84 0.65
CA PHE A 111 -12.13 -14.83 -0.80
C PHE A 111 -13.13 -15.77 -1.47
N ASP A 112 -14.03 -15.21 -2.28
CA ASP A 112 -15.13 -15.94 -2.89
C ASP A 112 -14.70 -16.56 -4.23
N VAL A 113 -14.14 -17.77 -4.19
CA VAL A 113 -13.89 -18.55 -5.41
C VAL A 113 -15.17 -19.23 -5.85
N VAL A 114 -16.17 -18.45 -6.26
CA VAL A 114 -17.32 -18.99 -6.98
C VAL A 114 -16.98 -18.90 -8.47
N PRO A 115 -16.75 -20.04 -9.16
CA PRO A 115 -16.32 -20.06 -10.56
C PRO A 115 -17.22 -19.21 -11.47
N ASP A 116 -18.51 -19.20 -11.20
CA ASP A 116 -19.49 -18.41 -11.97
C ASP A 116 -19.34 -16.90 -11.78
N ARG A 117 -19.00 -16.44 -10.57
CA ARG A 117 -18.75 -15.00 -10.31
C ARG A 117 -17.41 -14.55 -10.86
N ALA A 118 -16.36 -15.36 -10.75
CA ALA A 118 -15.08 -15.06 -11.38
C ALA A 118 -15.24 -14.99 -12.91
N ALA A 119 -15.94 -15.96 -13.51
CA ALA A 119 -16.25 -15.96 -14.93
C ALA A 119 -17.19 -14.82 -15.35
N GLU A 120 -18.12 -14.39 -14.49
CA GLU A 120 -19.00 -13.25 -14.77
C GLU A 120 -18.28 -11.91 -14.62
N THR A 121 -17.36 -11.80 -13.67
CA THR A 121 -16.44 -10.66 -13.55
C THR A 121 -15.65 -10.55 -14.85
N VAL A 122 -15.13 -11.67 -15.37
CA VAL A 122 -14.35 -11.71 -16.62
C VAL A 122 -15.23 -11.36 -17.82
N ARG A 123 -16.45 -11.89 -17.87
CA ARG A 123 -17.43 -11.57 -18.92
C ARG A 123 -17.88 -10.11 -18.90
N ARG A 124 -17.92 -9.45 -17.74
CA ARG A 124 -18.21 -8.00 -17.60
C ARG A 124 -16.96 -7.12 -17.78
N GLY A 125 -15.81 -7.71 -18.12
CA GLY A 125 -14.58 -7.00 -18.43
C GLY A 125 -13.54 -6.90 -17.30
N GLY A 126 -13.53 -7.80 -16.31
CA GLY A 126 -12.51 -7.87 -15.26
C GLY A 126 -12.16 -9.28 -14.78
N LEU A 127 -10.97 -9.74 -14.40
CA LEU A 127 -10.13 -9.19 -13.35
C LEU A 127 -9.17 -8.22 -14.02
N PRO A 128 -9.55 -6.94 -14.11
CA PRO A 128 -8.80 -6.03 -14.94
C PRO A 128 -7.52 -5.75 -14.14
N GLU A 129 -6.34 -5.70 -14.75
CA GLU A 129 -5.16 -5.31 -13.98
C GLU A 129 -5.37 -3.91 -13.38
N PRO A 130 -4.70 -3.61 -12.25
CA PRO A 130 -4.71 -2.27 -11.69
C PRO A 130 -4.49 -1.24 -12.79
N THR A 131 -5.51 -0.43 -13.06
CA THR A 131 -5.47 0.60 -14.10
C THR A 131 -5.87 1.93 -13.47
N CYS A 132 -5.07 2.97 -13.74
CA CYS A 132 -5.37 4.31 -13.27
C CYS A 132 -6.72 4.80 -13.83
N PRO A 133 -7.66 5.25 -12.98
CA PRO A 133 -8.98 5.72 -13.43
C PRO A 133 -8.92 6.80 -14.49
N GLY A 134 -8.04 7.80 -14.33
CA GLY A 134 -7.89 8.87 -15.32
C GLY A 134 -7.31 8.35 -16.65
N CYS A 135 -6.35 7.44 -16.61
CA CYS A 135 -5.83 6.81 -17.84
C CYS A 135 -6.89 5.95 -18.52
N LEU A 136 -7.75 5.28 -17.74
CA LEU A 136 -8.82 4.43 -18.24
C LEU A 136 -9.83 5.21 -19.09
N GLU A 137 -10.17 6.43 -18.68
CA GLU A 137 -11.07 7.33 -19.41
C GLU A 137 -10.54 7.71 -20.79
N ARG A 138 -9.22 7.76 -20.98
CA ARG A 138 -8.57 8.10 -22.26
C ARG A 138 -8.20 6.88 -23.11
N ARG A 139 -8.28 5.68 -22.55
CA ARG A 139 -7.78 4.46 -23.19
C ARG A 139 -8.77 3.95 -24.22
N ALA A 140 -8.35 3.89 -25.49
CA ALA A 140 -9.08 3.18 -26.53
C ALA A 140 -8.86 1.67 -26.36
N LYS A 141 -9.70 1.02 -25.55
CA LYS A 141 -9.55 -0.41 -25.22
C LYS A 141 -9.74 -1.32 -26.44
N GLU A 142 -10.65 -0.93 -27.34
CA GLU A 142 -10.94 -1.66 -28.57
C GLU A 142 -9.77 -1.50 -29.54
N GLY A 143 -9.20 -2.63 -29.98
CA GLY A 143 -8.06 -2.64 -30.91
C GLY A 143 -6.70 -2.31 -30.27
N GLU A 144 -6.62 -2.13 -28.95
CA GLU A 144 -5.36 -1.88 -28.26
C GLU A 144 -4.40 -3.08 -28.38
N SER A 145 -3.17 -2.82 -28.79
CA SER A 145 -2.11 -3.83 -28.80
C SER A 145 -1.77 -4.32 -27.39
N ALA A 146 -1.25 -5.55 -27.29
CA ALA A 146 -0.78 -6.09 -26.01
C ALA A 146 0.33 -5.23 -25.38
N GLU A 147 1.18 -4.60 -26.19
CA GLU A 147 2.25 -3.72 -25.71
C GLU A 147 1.70 -2.46 -25.05
N THR A 148 0.74 -1.79 -25.70
CA THR A 148 0.11 -0.58 -25.13
C THR A 148 -0.62 -0.93 -23.85
N ARG A 149 -1.33 -2.06 -23.82
CA ARG A 149 -1.96 -2.59 -22.60
C ARG A 149 -0.94 -2.79 -21.48
N GLN A 150 0.18 -3.44 -21.76
CA GLN A 150 1.22 -3.67 -20.78
C GLN A 150 1.84 -2.37 -20.27
N ARG A 151 1.98 -1.37 -21.14
CA ARG A 151 2.48 -0.04 -20.76
C ARG A 151 1.59 0.63 -19.71
N TYR A 152 0.27 0.59 -19.90
CA TYR A 152 -0.68 1.11 -18.91
C TYR A 152 -0.58 0.39 -17.56
N ARG A 153 -0.36 -0.94 -17.57
CA ARG A 153 -0.16 -1.72 -16.34
C ARG A 153 1.11 -1.30 -15.60
N ASN A 154 2.21 -1.12 -16.33
CA ASN A 154 3.49 -0.75 -15.75
C ASN A 154 3.48 0.65 -15.13
N TRP A 155 2.56 1.53 -15.52
CA TRP A 155 2.38 2.82 -14.90
C TRP A 155 1.65 2.78 -13.56
N VAL A 156 0.99 1.68 -13.22
CA VAL A 156 0.26 1.56 -11.95
C VAL A 156 1.13 0.80 -10.96
N VAL A 157 1.55 1.49 -9.91
CA VAL A 157 2.42 0.95 -8.87
C VAL A 157 1.80 1.19 -7.50
N TYR A 158 2.16 0.36 -6.51
CA TYR A 158 1.80 0.66 -5.13
C TYR A 158 2.38 2.01 -4.71
N TYR A 159 1.56 2.82 -4.06
CA TYR A 159 2.06 4.03 -3.44
C TYR A 159 2.93 3.66 -2.24
N GLU A 160 4.16 4.16 -2.24
CA GLU A 160 5.10 4.03 -1.13
C GLU A 160 5.17 5.36 -0.38
N LEU A 161 4.99 5.31 0.94
CA LEU A 161 5.18 6.47 1.80
C LEU A 161 6.63 6.95 1.73
N PRO A 162 6.91 8.28 1.76
CA PRO A 162 8.28 8.79 1.71
C PRO A 162 9.20 8.19 2.78
N GLU A 163 8.70 8.02 4.01
CA GLU A 163 9.41 7.40 5.12
C GLU A 163 9.67 5.91 4.89
N SER A 164 8.72 5.18 4.29
CA SER A 164 8.89 3.77 3.92
C SER A 164 9.93 3.62 2.81
N ALA A 165 9.90 4.48 1.79
CA ALA A 165 10.89 4.49 0.72
C ALA A 165 12.30 4.81 1.25
N ALA A 166 12.42 5.74 2.20
CA ALA A 166 13.68 6.05 2.87
C ALA A 166 14.19 4.84 3.67
N ARG A 167 13.33 4.24 4.52
CA ARG A 167 13.72 3.08 5.33
C ARG A 167 14.05 1.86 4.48
N ARG A 168 13.36 1.64 3.36
CA ARG A 168 13.68 0.56 2.41
C ARG A 168 15.11 0.69 1.89
N LYS A 169 15.55 1.89 1.50
CA LYS A 169 16.93 2.13 1.04
C LYS A 169 17.97 1.79 2.12
N GLU A 170 17.68 2.11 3.38
CA GLU A 170 18.53 1.74 4.51
C GLU A 170 18.60 0.21 4.68
N LEU A 171 17.43 -0.46 4.71
CA LEU A 171 17.34 -1.92 4.83
C LEU A 171 18.05 -2.63 3.67
N ASP A 172 17.94 -2.13 2.44
CA ASP A 172 18.66 -2.68 1.29
C ASP A 172 20.18 -2.56 1.44
N ALA A 173 20.66 -1.46 2.05
CA ALA A 173 22.08 -1.28 2.35
C ALA A 173 22.54 -2.22 3.48
N GLU A 174 21.75 -2.35 4.54
CA GLU A 174 21.98 -3.31 5.62
C GLU A 174 22.05 -4.75 5.08
N HIS A 175 21.12 -5.13 4.20
CA HIS A 175 21.05 -6.44 3.54
C HIS A 175 22.32 -6.73 2.73
N ARG A 176 22.73 -5.81 1.85
CA ARG A 176 23.98 -5.94 1.06
C ARG A 176 25.21 -6.08 1.95
N ASN A 177 25.30 -5.29 3.01
CA ASN A 177 26.41 -5.36 3.95
C ASN A 177 26.46 -6.71 4.68
N GLN A 178 25.30 -7.27 5.01
CA GLN A 178 25.23 -8.56 5.70
C GLN A 178 25.61 -9.72 4.77
N LEU A 179 25.20 -9.71 3.50
CA LEU A 179 25.64 -10.68 2.50
C LEU A 179 27.18 -10.66 2.30
N GLN A 180 27.78 -9.46 2.22
CA GLN A 180 29.24 -9.33 2.10
C GLN A 180 29.98 -9.89 3.32
N LYS A 181 29.46 -9.67 4.54
CA LYS A 181 30.04 -10.22 5.77
C LYS A 181 29.98 -11.75 5.80
N GLN A 182 28.89 -12.35 5.33
CA GLN A 182 28.77 -13.80 5.23
C GLN A 182 29.71 -14.39 4.16
N GLY A 183 29.84 -13.73 3.01
CA GLY A 183 30.76 -14.13 1.95
C GLY A 183 32.24 -14.09 2.34
N ARG A 184 32.64 -13.13 3.19
CA ARG A 184 34.01 -13.03 3.74
C ARG A 184 34.34 -14.06 4.83
N ARG A 185 33.34 -14.78 5.34
CA ARG A 185 33.50 -15.81 6.39
C ARG A 185 33.59 -17.23 5.82
N ARG A 186 33.46 -17.38 4.49
CA ARG A 186 33.67 -18.64 3.76
C ARG A 186 35.07 -18.65 3.17
#